data_AF-A0A0D6LWD8-F1
#
_entry.id   AF-A0A0D6LWD8-F1
#
_cell.length_a   1.000
_cell.length_b   1.000
_cell.length_c   1.000
_cell.angle_alpha   90.00
_cell.angle_beta   90.00
_cell.angle_gamma   90.00
#
_symmetry.space_group_name_H-M   'P 1'
#
loop_
_entity.id
_entity.type
_entity.pdbx_description
1 polymer ?
#
loop_
_entity_poly.entity_id
_entity_poly.type
_entity_poly.pdbx_seq_one_letter_code
_entity_poly.pdbx_strand_id
1 'polypeptide(L)'
;MYERLDEDRRNALLIAIENENIEMIELLLDNNIETGDAILYAIGEENVEAVEIIIEHLEKIDKFNPETQGVEINEHSAFTPDMTPIILAAHKDNYECIKLFLDKKGTVPHPHDVHCCCHDCDVAREEDSLRLSRSRINAYRALASPSLICLSAKDPILYAFELSWELRRLSYIENEFRSEYQELSQKCQKFSVNMLDQVRGSKELEIVLNHTTTAWEEDNYECIKLFLDKKGTVPHPHDVHCCCHDCDVVTTRGTPTTEQLARLKLAIKLRQKRVSSLRLVAFALSMGWSLVVLANAAITSEVYEHHKMFDTD
;
A
#
# COMPACT_ATOMS: atom_id res chain seq x y z
N MET A 1 6.14 -37.68 14.78
CA MET A 1 7.23 -38.40 14.10
C MET A 1 8.42 -37.46 14.07
N TYR A 2 9.66 -37.94 14.25
CA TYR A 2 10.82 -37.05 14.07
C TYR A 2 10.90 -36.64 12.60
N GLU A 3 10.69 -35.36 12.30
CA GLU A 3 10.84 -34.81 10.96
C GLU A 3 12.28 -35.04 10.49
N ARG A 4 12.42 -35.77 9.39
CA ARG A 4 13.72 -36.01 8.77
C ARG A 4 14.01 -34.83 7.86
N LEU A 5 14.78 -33.90 8.38
CA LEU A 5 15.26 -32.72 7.67
C LEU A 5 16.47 -33.10 6.80
N ASP A 6 16.54 -32.59 5.57
CA ASP A 6 17.72 -32.73 4.72
C ASP A 6 18.92 -31.89 5.22
N GLU A 7 20.08 -31.97 4.55
CA GLU A 7 21.28 -31.19 4.92
C GLU A 7 21.02 -29.66 4.96
N ASP A 8 20.09 -29.18 4.12
CA ASP A 8 19.59 -27.79 4.09
C ASP A 8 18.40 -27.53 5.02
N ARG A 9 18.06 -28.50 5.87
CA ARG A 9 16.91 -28.49 6.79
C ARG A 9 15.54 -28.30 6.13
N ARG A 10 15.38 -28.78 4.90
CA ARG A 10 14.09 -28.75 4.20
C ARG A 10 13.22 -29.94 4.61
N ASN A 11 11.93 -29.68 4.80
CA ASN A 11 10.91 -30.73 4.95
C ASN A 11 10.51 -31.25 3.57
N ALA A 12 10.01 -32.49 3.49
CA ALA A 12 9.53 -33.09 2.24
C ALA A 12 8.45 -32.24 1.55
N LEU A 13 7.61 -31.57 2.35
CA LEU A 13 6.59 -30.63 1.85
C LEU A 13 7.20 -29.41 1.16
N LEU A 14 8.28 -28.84 1.71
CA LEU A 14 8.97 -27.70 1.10
C LEU A 14 9.57 -28.07 -0.25
N ILE A 15 10.19 -29.26 -0.34
CA ILE A 15 10.77 -29.77 -1.60
C ILE A 15 9.66 -29.99 -2.64
N ALA A 16 8.49 -30.49 -2.22
CA ALA A 16 7.36 -30.66 -3.14
C ALA A 16 6.84 -29.32 -3.67
N ILE A 17 6.79 -28.29 -2.81
CA ILE A 17 6.41 -26.91 -3.17
C ILE A 17 7.42 -26.27 -4.13
N GLU A 18 8.72 -26.35 -3.83
CA GLU A 18 9.80 -25.82 -4.69
C GLU A 18 9.79 -26.46 -6.10
N ASN A 19 9.32 -27.70 -6.21
CA ASN A 19 9.21 -28.40 -7.49
C ASN A 19 7.81 -28.30 -8.13
N GLU A 20 6.90 -27.49 -7.56
CA GLU A 20 5.51 -27.31 -8.02
C GLU A 20 4.75 -28.64 -8.19
N ASN A 21 5.08 -29.66 -7.39
CA ASN A 21 4.49 -30.98 -7.51
C ASN A 21 3.22 -31.08 -6.66
N ILE A 22 2.09 -30.66 -7.24
CA ILE A 22 0.79 -30.61 -6.58
C ILE A 22 0.35 -31.97 -6.02
N GLU A 23 0.48 -33.05 -6.80
CA GLU A 23 0.10 -34.41 -6.37
C GLU A 23 0.88 -34.84 -5.12
N MET A 24 2.16 -34.50 -5.06
CA MET A 24 2.98 -34.79 -3.88
C MET A 24 2.55 -33.93 -2.68
N ILE A 25 2.24 -32.65 -2.89
CA ILE A 25 1.75 -31.77 -1.82
C ILE A 25 0.46 -32.34 -1.21
N GLU A 26 -0.52 -32.72 -2.02
CA GLU A 26 -1.77 -33.34 -1.56
C GLU A 26 -1.51 -34.61 -0.75
N LEU A 27 -0.68 -35.52 -1.28
CA LEU A 27 -0.35 -36.77 -0.60
C LEU A 27 0.35 -36.53 0.75
N LEU A 28 1.25 -35.56 0.82
CA LEU A 28 1.98 -35.22 2.05
C LEU A 28 1.04 -34.61 3.10
N LEU A 29 0.12 -33.75 2.68
CA LEU A 29 -0.90 -33.15 3.55
C LEU A 29 -1.91 -34.19 4.05
N ASP A 30 -2.35 -35.12 3.20
CA ASP A 30 -3.24 -36.23 3.61
C ASP A 30 -2.61 -37.14 4.68
N ASN A 31 -1.27 -37.22 4.71
CA ASN A 31 -0.52 -37.93 5.75
C ASN A 31 -0.26 -37.09 7.02
N ASN A 32 -0.87 -35.90 7.13
CA ASN A 32 -0.77 -34.98 8.27
C ASN A 32 0.68 -34.59 8.61
N ILE A 33 1.48 -34.30 7.57
CA ILE A 33 2.80 -33.67 7.77
C ILE A 33 2.61 -32.25 8.26
N GLU A 34 3.51 -31.79 9.14
CA GLU A 34 3.46 -30.46 9.71
C GLU A 34 3.64 -29.40 8.61
N THR A 35 2.71 -28.45 8.53
CA THR A 35 2.72 -27.39 7.52
C THR A 35 3.70 -26.27 7.88
N GLY A 36 3.86 -25.93 9.16
CA GLY A 36 4.81 -24.91 9.62
C GLY A 36 4.70 -23.59 8.86
N ASP A 37 5.80 -23.21 8.20
CA ASP A 37 5.93 -22.04 7.32
C ASP A 37 5.82 -22.36 5.81
N ALA A 38 5.44 -23.59 5.44
CA ALA A 38 5.35 -24.05 4.05
C ALA A 38 4.43 -23.17 3.18
N ILE A 39 3.36 -22.61 3.75
CA ILE A 39 2.47 -21.70 3.03
C ILE A 39 3.20 -20.44 2.54
N LEU A 40 4.20 -19.95 3.27
CA LEU A 40 5.01 -18.79 2.86
C LEU A 40 5.91 -19.15 1.68
N TYR A 41 6.44 -20.38 1.64
CA TYR A 41 7.21 -20.86 0.49
C TYR A 41 6.33 -21.00 -0.76
N ALA A 42 5.11 -21.52 -0.63
CA ALA A 42 4.17 -21.63 -1.75
C ALA A 42 3.80 -20.24 -2.34
N ILE A 43 3.63 -19.23 -1.48
CA ILE A 43 3.44 -17.83 -1.91
C ILE A 43 4.72 -17.26 -2.53
N GLY A 44 5.89 -17.62 -1.99
CA GLY A 44 7.19 -17.23 -2.51
C GLY A 44 7.42 -17.66 -3.97
N GLU A 45 7.01 -18.88 -4.29
CA GLU A 45 7.00 -19.46 -5.64
C GLU A 45 5.79 -19.03 -6.50
N GLU A 46 4.88 -18.21 -5.94
CA GLU A 46 3.69 -17.68 -6.63
C GLU A 46 2.73 -18.78 -7.14
N ASN A 47 2.76 -19.96 -6.52
CA ASN A 47 1.91 -21.10 -6.86
C ASN A 47 0.56 -21.03 -6.11
N VAL A 48 -0.46 -20.46 -6.76
CA VAL A 48 -1.79 -20.24 -6.18
C VAL A 48 -2.50 -21.54 -5.82
N GLU A 49 -2.37 -22.58 -6.67
CA GLU A 49 -3.01 -23.89 -6.46
C GLU A 49 -2.46 -24.57 -5.19
N ALA A 50 -1.14 -24.55 -5.00
CA ALA A 50 -0.52 -25.06 -3.78
C ALA A 50 -0.99 -24.29 -2.54
N VAL A 51 -1.11 -22.96 -2.62
CA VAL A 51 -1.62 -22.13 -1.52
C VAL A 51 -3.06 -22.50 -1.17
N GLU A 52 -3.93 -22.67 -2.16
CA GLU A 52 -5.33 -23.06 -1.96
C GLU A 52 -5.45 -24.43 -1.26
N ILE A 53 -4.71 -25.44 -1.76
CA ILE A 53 -4.69 -26.79 -1.16
C ILE A 53 -4.20 -26.75 0.29
N ILE A 54 -3.15 -25.98 0.59
CA ILE A 54 -2.63 -25.84 1.95
C ILE A 54 -3.68 -25.16 2.86
N ILE A 55 -4.35 -24.10 2.40
CA ILE A 55 -5.41 -23.42 3.17
C ILE A 55 -6.55 -24.39 3.45
N GLU A 56 -7.03 -25.14 2.45
CA GLU A 56 -8.09 -26.13 2.65
C GLU A 56 -7.70 -27.22 3.66
N HIS A 57 -6.45 -27.69 3.61
CA HIS A 57 -5.95 -28.65 4.59
C HIS A 57 -5.94 -28.05 6.00
N LEU A 58 -5.44 -26.83 6.17
CA LEU A 58 -5.41 -26.12 7.45
C LEU A 58 -6.80 -25.89 8.04
N GLU A 59 -7.81 -25.64 7.21
CA GLU A 59 -9.21 -25.56 7.63
C GLU A 59 -9.76 -26.93 8.07
N LYS A 60 -9.43 -28.01 7.36
CA LYS A 60 -9.84 -29.38 7.72
C LYS A 60 -9.31 -29.81 9.09
N ILE A 61 -8.11 -29.36 9.46
CA ILE A 61 -7.47 -29.68 10.75
C ILE A 61 -7.68 -28.61 11.82
N ASP A 62 -8.52 -27.60 11.57
CA ASP A 62 -8.84 -26.49 12.48
C ASP A 62 -7.60 -25.70 12.98
N LYS A 63 -6.58 -25.57 12.11
CA LYS A 63 -5.37 -24.80 12.36
C LYS A 63 -5.36 -23.43 11.68
N PHE A 64 -6.29 -23.18 10.77
CA PHE A 64 -6.41 -21.88 10.12
C PHE A 64 -7.07 -20.87 11.05
N ASN A 65 -6.34 -19.82 11.44
CA ASN A 65 -6.90 -18.66 12.15
C ASN A 65 -6.62 -17.38 11.33
N PRO A 66 -7.50 -16.35 11.36
CA PRO A 66 -7.32 -15.15 10.53
C PRO A 66 -6.10 -14.28 10.90
N GLU A 67 -5.58 -14.38 12.13
CA GLU A 67 -4.48 -13.55 12.61
C GLU A 67 -3.11 -14.03 12.08
N THR A 68 -2.82 -15.32 12.20
CA THR A 68 -1.61 -15.96 11.67
C THR A 68 -1.80 -16.51 10.27
N GLN A 69 -3.06 -16.69 9.84
CA GLN A 69 -3.43 -17.22 8.52
C GLN A 69 -2.83 -18.61 8.27
N GLY A 70 -2.68 -19.38 9.36
CA GLY A 70 -2.20 -20.75 9.35
C GLY A 70 -0.68 -20.91 9.23
N VAL A 71 0.09 -19.82 9.33
CA VAL A 71 1.55 -19.91 9.44
C VAL A 71 1.98 -20.15 10.89
N GLU A 72 2.93 -21.07 11.08
CA GLU A 72 3.62 -21.31 12.34
C GLU A 72 5.13 -21.07 12.12
N ILE A 73 5.65 -19.92 12.60
CA ILE A 73 7.06 -19.53 12.47
C ILE A 73 7.80 -19.93 13.74
N ASN A 74 8.90 -20.68 13.59
CA ASN A 74 9.74 -21.14 14.69
C ASN A 74 11.18 -20.60 14.56
N GLU A 75 12.06 -20.95 15.51
CA GLU A 75 13.47 -20.52 15.52
C GLU A 75 14.31 -21.09 14.35
N HIS A 76 13.76 -22.02 13.58
CA HIS A 76 14.38 -22.61 12.40
C HIS A 76 13.78 -22.10 11.08
N SER A 77 12.73 -21.28 11.14
CA SER A 77 12.11 -20.66 9.98
C SER A 77 13.02 -19.60 9.36
N ALA A 78 13.01 -19.52 8.02
CA ALA A 78 13.72 -18.48 7.28
C ALA A 78 13.01 -17.11 7.35
N PHE A 79 11.72 -17.12 7.69
CA PHE A 79 10.88 -15.94 7.77
C PHE A 79 10.87 -15.33 9.17
N THR A 80 10.75 -14.01 9.23
CA THR A 80 10.55 -13.30 10.48
C THR A 80 9.09 -13.40 10.92
N PRO A 81 8.78 -13.43 12.22
CA PRO A 81 7.42 -13.69 12.72
C PRO A 81 6.38 -12.62 12.35
N ASP A 82 6.81 -11.45 11.89
CA ASP A 82 5.96 -10.40 11.35
C ASP A 82 5.47 -10.69 9.91
N MET A 83 6.04 -11.68 9.22
CA MET A 83 5.67 -12.05 7.86
C MET A 83 4.46 -13.00 7.87
N THR A 84 3.26 -12.43 7.86
CA THR A 84 2.04 -13.21 7.65
C THR A 84 1.85 -13.55 6.15
N PRO A 85 1.12 -14.63 5.81
CA PRO A 85 0.84 -15.01 4.43
C PRO A 85 0.30 -13.87 3.54
N ILE A 86 -0.64 -13.04 4.02
CA ILE A 86 -1.15 -11.91 3.24
C ILE A 86 -0.11 -10.79 3.08
N ILE A 87 0.78 -10.58 4.07
CA ILE A 87 1.88 -9.62 3.95
C ILE A 87 2.82 -10.07 2.83
N LEU A 88 3.21 -11.35 2.80
CA LEU A 88 4.08 -11.89 1.76
C LEU A 88 3.41 -11.88 0.38
N ALA A 89 2.13 -12.26 0.29
CA ALA A 89 1.36 -12.21 -0.95
C ALA A 89 1.25 -10.77 -1.50
N ALA A 90 1.08 -9.79 -0.61
CA ALA A 90 1.08 -8.38 -0.96
C ALA A 90 2.47 -7.86 -1.37
N HIS A 91 3.56 -8.37 -0.77
CA HIS A 91 4.93 -8.04 -1.23
C HIS A 91 5.16 -8.51 -2.67
N LYS A 92 4.62 -9.67 -3.04
CA LYS A 92 4.61 -10.20 -4.42
C LYS A 92 3.58 -9.55 -5.34
N ASP A 93 2.66 -8.76 -4.79
CA ASP A 93 1.54 -8.13 -5.51
C ASP A 93 0.63 -9.14 -6.24
N ASN A 94 0.58 -10.40 -5.75
CA ASN A 94 -0.20 -11.47 -6.36
C ASN A 94 -1.69 -11.34 -5.98
N TYR A 95 -2.49 -10.89 -6.94
CA TYR A 95 -3.93 -10.62 -6.75
C TYR A 95 -4.71 -11.85 -6.26
N GLU A 96 -4.43 -13.04 -6.80
CA GLU A 96 -5.20 -14.25 -6.50
C GLU A 96 -4.92 -14.73 -5.08
N CYS A 97 -3.65 -14.81 -4.68
CA CYS A 97 -3.27 -15.14 -3.30
C CYS A 97 -3.83 -14.13 -2.29
N ILE A 98 -3.73 -12.83 -2.56
CA ILE A 98 -4.28 -11.80 -1.66
C ILE A 98 -5.79 -11.98 -1.50
N LYS A 99 -6.50 -12.23 -2.61
CA LYS A 99 -7.94 -12.45 -2.60
C LYS A 99 -8.32 -13.68 -1.77
N LEU A 100 -7.62 -14.81 -1.93
CA LEU A 100 -7.83 -16.02 -1.11
C LEU A 100 -7.76 -15.69 0.38
N PHE A 101 -6.73 -14.97 0.82
CA PHE A 101 -6.59 -14.62 2.24
C PHE A 101 -7.65 -13.63 2.73
N LEU A 102 -8.04 -12.65 1.92
CA LEU A 102 -9.11 -11.70 2.27
C LEU A 102 -10.48 -12.40 2.40
N ASP A 103 -10.78 -13.35 1.52
CA ASP A 103 -12.02 -14.15 1.57
C ASP A 103 -12.10 -14.98 2.86
N LYS A 104 -10.94 -15.39 3.40
CA LYS A 104 -10.78 -16.06 4.70
C LYS A 104 -10.65 -15.09 5.89
N LYS A 105 -10.99 -13.81 5.70
CA LYS A 105 -10.95 -12.72 6.71
C LYS A 105 -9.54 -12.40 7.23
N GLY A 106 -8.50 -12.81 6.52
CA GLY A 106 -7.14 -12.36 6.80
C GLY A 106 -6.99 -10.85 6.58
N THR A 107 -6.22 -10.18 7.42
CA THR A 107 -6.02 -8.72 7.32
C THR A 107 -4.55 -8.36 7.50
N VAL A 108 -4.12 -7.28 6.84
CA VAL A 108 -2.84 -6.62 7.15
C VAL A 108 -3.11 -5.58 8.24
N PRO A 109 -2.51 -5.70 9.45
CA PRO A 109 -2.68 -4.70 10.48
C PRO A 109 -2.01 -3.39 10.06
N HIS A 110 -2.69 -2.27 10.29
CA HIS A 110 -2.07 -0.96 10.07
C HIS A 110 -1.04 -0.69 11.18
N PRO A 111 0.21 -0.33 10.85
CA PRO A 111 1.20 -0.05 11.89
C PRO A 111 0.81 1.16 12.76
N HIS A 112 1.17 1.10 14.03
CA HIS A 112 1.10 2.25 14.93
C HIS A 112 2.14 3.32 14.54
N ASP A 113 1.88 4.57 14.95
CA ASP A 113 2.80 5.67 14.77
C ASP A 113 4.16 5.37 15.45
N VAL A 114 5.24 5.92 14.89
CA VAL A 114 6.61 5.70 15.37
C VAL A 114 6.78 6.13 16.84
N HIS A 115 6.00 7.13 17.27
CA HIS A 115 6.02 7.65 18.63
C HIS A 115 4.89 7.11 19.51
N CYS A 116 4.25 6.00 19.12
CA CYS A 116 3.21 5.37 19.93
C CYS A 116 3.77 4.92 21.30
N CYS A 117 3.01 5.17 22.36
CA CYS A 117 3.33 4.80 23.74
C CYS A 117 2.32 3.80 24.32
N CYS A 118 1.65 3.00 23.48
CA CYS A 118 0.80 1.92 24.00
C CYS A 118 1.68 0.80 24.60
N HIS A 119 1.08 0.00 25.48
CA HIS A 119 1.79 -1.08 26.17
C HIS A 119 2.51 -2.02 25.19
N ASP A 120 1.83 -2.46 24.12
CA ASP A 120 2.39 -3.40 23.15
C ASP A 120 3.59 -2.81 22.39
N CYS A 121 3.52 -1.53 21.99
CA CYS A 121 4.64 -0.86 21.34
C CYS A 121 5.80 -0.60 22.28
N ASP A 122 5.52 -0.33 23.56
CA ASP A 122 6.56 -0.11 24.56
C ASP A 122 7.32 -1.41 24.85
N VAL A 123 6.59 -2.51 25.08
CA VAL A 123 7.17 -3.85 25.25
C VAL A 123 7.98 -4.26 24.02
N ALA A 124 7.41 -4.15 22.81
CA ALA A 124 8.13 -4.52 21.58
C ALA A 124 9.40 -3.68 21.36
N ARG A 125 9.40 -2.41 21.79
CA ARG A 125 10.57 -1.52 21.70
C ARG A 125 11.65 -1.88 22.72
N GLU A 126 11.26 -2.24 23.94
CA GLU A 126 12.19 -2.72 24.98
C GLU A 126 12.81 -4.07 24.61
N GLU A 127 12.04 -4.96 23.99
CA GLU A 127 12.52 -6.25 23.50
C GLU A 127 13.48 -6.10 22.31
N ASP A 128 13.01 -5.49 21.21
CA ASP A 128 13.82 -5.29 20.00
C ASP A 128 13.25 -4.17 19.10
N SER A 129 13.79 -2.97 19.28
CA SER A 129 13.46 -1.80 18.45
C SER A 129 13.75 -1.98 16.95
N LEU A 130 14.75 -2.78 16.55
CA LEU A 130 15.06 -3.02 15.15
C LEU A 130 14.04 -3.96 14.52
N ARG A 131 13.60 -4.99 15.25
CA ARG A 131 12.50 -5.85 14.78
C ARG A 131 11.18 -5.10 14.69
N LEU A 132 10.88 -4.21 15.63
CA LEU A 132 9.67 -3.37 15.57
C LEU A 132 9.67 -2.47 14.32
N SER A 133 10.79 -1.80 14.03
CA SER A 133 10.91 -0.97 12.82
C SER A 133 10.87 -1.82 11.53
N ARG A 134 11.47 -3.01 11.53
CA ARG A 134 11.40 -3.95 10.39
C ARG A 134 9.97 -4.44 10.12
N SER A 135 9.24 -4.81 11.18
CA SER A 135 7.83 -5.21 11.09
C SER A 135 6.97 -4.07 10.52
N ARG A 136 7.19 -2.84 10.98
CA ARG A 136 6.49 -1.64 10.47
C ARG A 136 6.70 -1.45 8.96
N ILE A 137 7.93 -1.48 8.46
CA ILE A 137 8.19 -1.30 7.02
C ILE A 137 7.63 -2.47 6.19
N ASN A 138 7.66 -3.70 6.71
CA ASN A 138 7.07 -4.87 6.05
C ASN A 138 5.55 -4.74 5.92
N ALA A 139 4.86 -4.28 6.96
CA ALA A 139 3.43 -4.00 6.91
C ALA A 139 3.10 -2.87 5.93
N TYR A 140 3.85 -1.76 5.95
CA TYR A 140 3.67 -0.67 4.97
C TYR A 140 3.94 -1.10 3.53
N ARG A 141 4.93 -1.97 3.30
CA ARG A 141 5.19 -2.55 1.98
C ARG A 141 3.99 -3.35 1.48
N ALA A 142 3.34 -4.11 2.35
CA ALA A 142 2.12 -4.84 2.02
C ALA A 142 0.95 -3.88 1.74
N LEU A 143 0.70 -2.88 2.60
CA LEU A 143 -0.37 -1.89 2.41
C LEU A 143 -0.20 -1.07 1.12
N ALA A 144 1.03 -0.88 0.66
CA ALA A 144 1.35 -0.21 -0.60
C ALA A 144 1.24 -1.10 -1.85
N SER A 145 0.74 -2.34 -1.73
CA SER A 145 0.45 -3.22 -2.88
C SER A 145 -0.76 -2.72 -3.67
N PRO A 146 -0.62 -2.44 -4.99
CA PRO A 146 -1.74 -2.14 -5.88
C PRO A 146 -2.87 -3.17 -5.80
N SER A 147 -2.54 -4.47 -5.82
CA SER A 147 -3.52 -5.54 -5.76
C SER A 147 -4.30 -5.52 -4.44
N LEU A 148 -3.61 -5.35 -3.30
CA LEU A 148 -4.26 -5.25 -1.99
C LEU A 148 -5.15 -4.00 -1.89
N ILE A 149 -4.67 -2.84 -2.36
CA ILE A 149 -5.44 -1.58 -2.34
C ILE A 149 -6.73 -1.76 -3.17
N CYS A 150 -6.65 -2.35 -4.36
CA CYS A 150 -7.82 -2.59 -5.22
C CYS A 150 -8.86 -3.52 -4.58
N LEU A 151 -8.42 -4.51 -3.81
CA LEU A 151 -9.31 -5.49 -3.18
C LEU A 151 -9.92 -5.00 -1.86
N SER A 152 -9.19 -4.18 -1.11
CA SER A 152 -9.57 -3.81 0.27
C SER A 152 -10.08 -2.38 0.43
N ALA A 153 -9.63 -1.43 -0.40
CA ALA A 153 -9.98 -0.01 -0.23
C ALA A 153 -11.32 0.34 -0.88
N LYS A 154 -12.19 1.04 -0.12
CA LYS A 154 -13.44 1.61 -0.64
C LYS A 154 -13.19 2.68 -1.70
N ASP A 155 -12.14 3.48 -1.50
CA ASP A 155 -11.64 4.46 -2.46
C ASP A 155 -10.13 4.25 -2.66
N PRO A 156 -9.73 3.48 -3.68
CA PRO A 156 -8.33 3.16 -3.96
C PRO A 156 -7.46 4.39 -4.26
N ILE A 157 -8.02 5.41 -4.91
CA ILE A 157 -7.26 6.60 -5.33
C ILE A 157 -6.97 7.46 -4.10
N LEU A 158 -8.00 7.72 -3.28
CA LEU A 158 -7.84 8.48 -2.05
C LEU A 158 -6.90 7.76 -1.08
N TYR A 159 -7.12 6.45 -0.86
CA TYR A 159 -6.27 5.64 0.01
C TYR A 159 -4.80 5.70 -0.40
N ALA A 160 -4.51 5.52 -1.69
CA ALA A 160 -3.14 5.58 -2.19
C ALA A 160 -2.50 6.97 -2.00
N PHE A 161 -3.27 8.06 -2.09
CA PHE A 161 -2.75 9.40 -1.79
C PHE A 161 -2.44 9.59 -0.32
N GLU A 162 -3.37 9.23 0.57
CA GLU A 162 -3.18 9.29 2.02
C GLU A 162 -1.94 8.50 2.43
N LEU A 163 -1.84 7.24 1.98
CA LEU A 163 -0.71 6.38 2.24
C LEU A 163 0.60 6.94 1.66
N SER A 164 0.57 7.51 0.45
CA SER A 164 1.78 8.12 -0.14
C SER A 164 2.32 9.30 0.68
N TRP A 165 1.43 10.06 1.32
CA TRP A 165 1.81 11.17 2.18
C TRP A 165 2.38 10.68 3.50
N GLU A 166 1.73 9.70 4.11
CA GLU A 166 2.19 9.07 5.35
C GLU A 166 3.59 8.45 5.19
N LEU A 167 3.80 7.65 4.14
CA LEU A 167 5.10 7.06 3.82
C LEU A 167 6.18 8.12 3.60
N ARG A 168 5.84 9.22 2.92
CA ARG A 168 6.77 10.34 2.72
C ARG A 168 7.14 10.99 4.05
N ARG A 169 6.18 11.19 4.96
CA ARG A 169 6.41 11.70 6.31
C ARG A 169 7.33 10.76 7.10
N LEU A 170 7.04 9.46 7.09
CA LEU A 170 7.82 8.42 7.77
C LEU A 170 9.28 8.39 7.29
N SER A 171 9.54 8.63 6.00
CA SER A 171 10.91 8.71 5.46
C SER A 171 11.80 9.81 6.08
N TYR A 172 11.20 10.82 6.73
CA TYR A 172 11.93 11.85 7.46
C TYR A 172 12.08 11.53 8.96
N ILE A 173 11.26 10.63 9.49
CA ILE A 173 11.25 10.21 10.90
C ILE A 173 12.18 9.02 11.10
N GLU A 174 12.01 7.95 10.32
CA GLU A 174 12.83 6.75 10.34
C GLU A 174 13.85 6.79 9.20
N ASN A 175 15.08 7.21 9.53
CA ASN A 175 16.08 7.49 8.51
C ASN A 175 16.75 6.20 7.99
N GLU A 176 16.72 5.12 8.77
CA GLU A 176 17.27 3.80 8.46
C GLU A 176 16.61 3.19 7.22
N PHE A 177 15.27 3.32 7.10
CA PHE A 177 14.47 2.81 5.99
C PHE A 177 13.99 3.92 5.05
N ARG A 178 14.66 5.08 5.06
CA ARG A 178 14.25 6.26 4.30
C ARG A 178 14.03 5.98 2.82
N SER A 179 14.95 5.26 2.17
CA SER A 179 14.84 4.93 0.74
C SER A 179 13.64 4.04 0.47
N GLU A 180 13.42 3.01 1.31
CA GLU A 180 12.28 2.09 1.18
C GLU A 180 10.95 2.84 1.31
N TYR A 181 10.80 3.71 2.31
CA TYR A 181 9.60 4.55 2.45
C TYR A 181 9.37 5.47 1.24
N GLN A 182 10.43 6.05 0.69
CA GLN A 182 10.32 6.91 -0.50
C GLN A 182 9.90 6.13 -1.74
N GLU A 183 10.42 4.92 -1.93
CA GLU A 183 10.03 4.03 -3.02
C GLU A 183 8.57 3.60 -2.90
N LEU A 184 8.11 3.23 -1.69
CA LEU A 184 6.70 2.89 -1.45
C LEU A 184 5.78 4.09 -1.69
N SER A 185 6.17 5.29 -1.26
CA SER A 185 5.41 6.52 -1.54
C SER A 185 5.27 6.77 -3.04
N GLN A 186 6.34 6.58 -3.81
CA GLN A 186 6.31 6.68 -5.27
C GLN A 186 5.47 5.58 -5.91
N LYS A 187 5.49 4.35 -5.38
CA LYS A 187 4.65 3.23 -5.83
C LYS A 187 3.17 3.59 -5.72
N CYS A 188 2.73 4.12 -4.57
CA CYS A 188 1.35 4.56 -4.36
C CYS A 188 0.94 5.70 -5.31
N GLN A 189 1.81 6.70 -5.51
CA GLN A 189 1.54 7.79 -6.46
C GLN A 189 1.41 7.28 -7.90
N LYS A 190 2.32 6.39 -8.32
CA LYS A 190 2.28 5.77 -9.65
C LYS A 190 1.02 4.93 -9.83
N PHE A 191 0.59 4.21 -8.81
CA PHE A 191 -0.68 3.49 -8.82
C PHE A 191 -1.87 4.43 -9.08
N SER A 192 -1.99 5.55 -8.35
CA SER A 192 -3.06 6.53 -8.58
C SER A 192 -3.05 7.09 -10.00
N VAL A 193 -1.85 7.38 -10.53
CA VAL A 193 -1.67 7.83 -11.92
C VAL A 193 -2.14 6.76 -12.91
N ASN A 194 -1.76 5.50 -12.71
CA ASN A 194 -2.15 4.38 -13.56
C ASN A 194 -3.67 4.14 -13.53
N MET A 195 -4.31 4.30 -12.37
CA MET A 195 -5.77 4.20 -12.23
C MET A 195 -6.49 5.29 -13.02
N LEU A 196 -6.02 6.54 -12.92
CA LEU A 196 -6.57 7.66 -13.69
C LEU A 196 -6.35 7.50 -15.19
N ASP A 197 -5.29 6.81 -15.61
CA ASP A 197 -5.01 6.52 -17.03
C ASP A 197 -6.00 5.54 -17.65
N GLN A 198 -6.74 4.76 -16.84
CA GLN A 198 -7.77 3.85 -17.34
C GLN A 198 -9.10 4.54 -17.65
N VAL A 199 -9.26 5.83 -17.33
CA VAL A 199 -10.48 6.59 -17.57
C VAL A 199 -10.67 6.85 -19.08
N ARG A 200 -11.80 6.41 -19.65
CA ARG A 200 -12.04 6.41 -21.10
C ARG A 200 -12.88 7.58 -21.59
N GLY A 201 -13.54 8.31 -20.69
CA GLY A 201 -14.46 9.40 -21.04
C GLY A 201 -14.42 10.60 -20.10
N SER A 202 -14.88 11.74 -20.60
CA SER A 202 -15.01 12.98 -19.81
C SER A 202 -15.96 12.82 -18.63
N LYS A 203 -17.04 12.04 -18.78
CA LYS A 203 -18.01 11.76 -17.72
C LYS A 203 -17.41 10.94 -16.57
N GLU A 204 -16.68 9.88 -16.88
CA GLU A 204 -15.97 9.06 -15.89
C GLU A 204 -14.94 9.91 -15.14
N LEU A 205 -14.20 10.75 -15.87
CA LEU A 205 -13.20 11.64 -15.28
C LEU A 205 -13.85 12.68 -14.36
N GLU A 206 -14.98 13.25 -14.78
CA GLU A 206 -15.75 14.19 -13.96
C GLU A 206 -16.21 13.55 -12.65
N ILE A 207 -16.73 12.32 -12.72
CA ILE A 207 -17.13 11.56 -11.53
C ILE A 207 -15.93 11.34 -10.60
N VAL A 208 -14.79 10.87 -11.13
CA VAL A 208 -13.59 10.61 -10.31
C VAL A 208 -13.03 11.90 -9.70
N LEU A 209 -13.06 13.04 -10.42
CA LEU A 209 -12.52 14.30 -9.91
C LEU A 209 -13.43 15.05 -8.94
N ASN A 210 -14.74 14.84 -9.07
CA ASN A 210 -15.77 15.54 -8.29
C ASN A 210 -16.42 14.65 -7.25
N HIS A 211 -16.01 13.38 -7.13
CA HIS A 211 -16.41 12.57 -6.00
C HIS A 211 -15.99 13.30 -4.72
N THR A 212 -16.96 13.56 -3.88
CA THR A 212 -16.76 13.98 -2.50
C THR A 212 -17.35 12.85 -1.70
N THR A 213 -16.53 12.17 -0.91
CA THR A 213 -17.01 11.11 -0.04
C THR A 213 -17.97 11.78 0.95
N THR A 214 -19.25 11.44 0.94
CA THR A 214 -20.18 11.90 2.01
C THR A 214 -19.82 11.29 3.39
N ALA A 215 -18.79 10.44 3.45
CA ALA A 215 -18.21 9.90 4.67
C ALA A 215 -17.62 10.97 5.63
N TRP A 216 -17.50 12.22 5.18
CA TRP A 216 -17.04 13.33 6.02
C TRP A 216 -18.18 14.06 6.74
N GLU A 217 -19.44 13.70 6.49
CA GLU A 217 -20.59 14.46 6.99
C GLU A 217 -21.25 13.89 8.27
N GLU A 218 -20.74 12.83 8.90
CA GLU A 218 -21.39 12.31 10.12
C GLU A 218 -20.45 12.20 11.35
N ASP A 219 -19.14 11.99 11.18
CA ASP A 219 -18.28 11.64 12.33
C ASP A 219 -17.15 12.63 12.71
N ASN A 220 -17.01 13.81 12.07
CA ASN A 220 -15.81 14.65 12.28
C ASN A 220 -16.00 16.16 12.50
N TYR A 221 -17.22 16.64 12.74
CA TYR A 221 -17.45 18.09 12.94
C TYR A 221 -16.87 18.64 14.25
N GLU A 222 -16.67 17.82 15.27
CA GLU A 222 -16.06 18.26 16.54
C GLU A 222 -14.54 18.39 16.44
N CYS A 223 -13.87 17.46 15.76
CA CYS A 223 -12.43 17.47 15.55
C CYS A 223 -11.98 18.65 14.65
N ILE A 224 -12.76 18.96 13.61
CA ILE A 224 -12.46 20.07 12.69
C ILE A 224 -12.70 21.44 13.35
N LYS A 225 -13.72 21.58 14.22
CA LYS A 225 -13.95 22.80 15.01
C LYS A 225 -12.77 23.11 15.94
N LEU A 226 -12.24 22.09 16.63
CA LEU A 226 -11.08 22.25 17.51
C LEU A 226 -9.81 22.68 16.77
N PHE A 227 -9.64 22.27 15.50
CA PHE A 227 -8.50 22.64 14.67
C PHE A 227 -8.60 24.05 14.09
N LEU A 228 -9.81 24.52 13.77
CA LEU A 228 -10.04 25.87 13.24
C LEU A 228 -10.04 26.96 14.34
N ASP A 229 -10.38 26.63 15.58
CA ASP A 229 -10.37 27.57 16.70
C ASP A 229 -8.96 27.87 17.24
N LYS A 230 -7.95 27.02 16.95
CA LYS A 230 -6.54 27.30 17.25
C LYS A 230 -5.84 27.82 16.00
N LYS A 231 -5.83 29.14 15.84
CA LYS A 231 -5.12 29.88 14.76
C LYS A 231 -3.80 29.23 14.32
N GLY A 232 -3.81 28.58 13.17
CA GLY A 232 -2.76 28.66 12.14
C GLY A 232 -1.30 28.41 12.54
N THR A 233 -1.01 27.55 13.51
CA THR A 233 0.37 27.11 13.79
C THR A 233 0.52 25.62 13.51
N VAL A 234 1.32 25.30 12.49
CA VAL A 234 1.85 23.95 12.26
C VAL A 234 2.65 23.54 13.50
N PRO A 235 2.33 22.43 14.19
CA PRO A 235 3.13 22.00 15.33
C PRO A 235 4.54 21.64 14.85
N HIS A 236 5.55 22.17 15.55
CA HIS A 236 6.93 21.70 15.40
C HIS A 236 7.01 20.22 15.84
N PRO A 237 8.00 19.43 15.36
CA PRO A 237 8.08 17.98 15.58
C PRO A 237 8.23 17.51 17.04
N HIS A 238 8.31 18.43 18.01
CA HIS A 238 8.56 18.10 19.42
C HIS A 238 7.35 18.29 20.35
N ASP A 239 6.19 18.74 19.83
CA ASP A 239 5.01 18.98 20.68
C ASP A 239 3.85 18.06 20.27
N VAL A 240 3.89 16.79 20.71
CA VAL A 240 2.71 15.92 20.68
C VAL A 240 2.51 15.35 22.09
N HIS A 241 1.65 16.01 22.85
CA HIS A 241 1.16 15.53 24.12
C HIS A 241 0.27 14.31 23.87
N CYS A 242 0.70 13.17 24.38
CA CYS A 242 0.01 11.89 24.37
C CYS A 242 -1.35 11.99 25.09
N CYS A 243 -2.42 11.55 24.44
CA CYS A 243 -3.71 11.26 25.07
C CYS A 243 -4.11 9.83 24.71
N CYS A 244 -3.66 8.87 25.52
CA CYS A 244 -4.14 7.50 25.49
C CYS A 244 -5.10 7.27 26.67
N HIS A 245 -6.34 6.90 26.38
CA HIS A 245 -7.04 5.87 27.12
C HIS A 245 -7.95 5.15 26.12
N ASP A 246 -7.62 3.88 25.89
CA ASP A 246 -8.34 2.91 25.06
C ASP A 246 -8.18 3.12 23.55
N CYS A 247 -7.23 2.37 22.97
CA CYS A 247 -6.88 2.41 21.56
C CYS A 247 -7.96 1.75 20.68
N ASP A 248 -9.13 2.37 20.58
CA ASP A 248 -9.87 2.35 19.32
C ASP A 248 -9.10 3.26 18.36
N VAL A 249 -8.55 2.69 17.27
CA VAL A 249 -7.71 3.39 16.30
C VAL A 249 -8.54 4.41 15.52
N VAL A 250 -8.86 5.53 16.15
CA VAL A 250 -9.01 6.81 15.48
C VAL A 250 -7.61 7.39 15.42
N THR A 251 -6.81 6.91 14.47
CA THR A 251 -5.78 7.78 13.92
C THR A 251 -6.51 9.03 13.48
N THR A 252 -6.28 10.15 14.16
CA THR A 252 -6.64 11.47 13.63
C THR A 252 -5.78 11.63 12.38
N ARG A 253 -6.25 11.04 11.28
CA ARG A 253 -5.65 11.15 9.96
C ARG A 253 -5.52 12.64 9.73
N GLY A 254 -4.29 13.12 9.62
CA GLY A 254 -4.05 14.42 9.04
C GLY A 254 -4.65 14.36 7.65
N THR A 255 -5.87 14.88 7.50
CA THR A 255 -6.61 14.86 6.25
C THR A 255 -5.70 15.35 5.14
N PRO A 256 -5.74 14.78 3.93
CA PRO A 256 -5.12 15.44 2.79
C PRO A 256 -5.69 16.85 2.78
N THR A 257 -4.84 17.84 3.04
CA THR A 257 -5.30 19.23 3.05
C THR A 257 -5.98 19.48 1.71
N THR A 258 -6.99 20.33 1.68
CA THR A 258 -7.60 20.86 0.46
C THR A 258 -6.56 21.21 -0.63
N GLU A 259 -5.33 21.52 -0.22
CA GLU A 259 -4.13 21.69 -1.04
C GLU A 259 -3.63 20.44 -1.79
N GLN A 260 -3.65 19.24 -1.21
CA GLN A 260 -3.25 18.00 -1.89
C GLN A 260 -4.27 17.56 -2.94
N LEU A 261 -5.56 17.67 -2.61
CA LEU A 261 -6.64 17.48 -3.58
C LEU A 261 -6.60 18.57 -4.67
N ALA A 262 -6.24 19.81 -4.33
CA ALA A 262 -6.02 20.88 -5.31
C ALA A 262 -4.79 20.65 -6.20
N ARG A 263 -3.69 20.12 -5.67
CA ARG A 263 -2.50 19.73 -6.44
C ARG A 263 -2.79 18.56 -7.37
N LEU A 264 -3.61 17.60 -6.95
CA LEU A 264 -4.11 16.52 -7.79
C LEU A 264 -4.98 17.07 -8.94
N LYS A 265 -5.96 17.92 -8.61
CA LYS A 265 -6.81 18.60 -9.61
C LYS A 265 -5.98 19.44 -10.58
N LEU A 266 -4.93 20.12 -10.10
CA LEU A 266 -4.00 20.91 -10.91
C LEU A 266 -3.14 20.03 -11.82
N ALA A 267 -2.56 18.94 -11.29
CA ALA A 267 -1.74 18.01 -12.06
C ALA A 267 -2.55 17.31 -13.17
N ILE A 268 -3.80 16.95 -12.89
CA ILE A 268 -4.73 16.35 -13.86
C ILE A 268 -5.13 17.38 -14.93
N LYS A 269 -5.39 18.63 -14.54
CA LYS A 269 -5.69 19.75 -15.47
C LYS A 269 -4.49 20.09 -16.37
N LEU A 270 -3.26 20.03 -15.84
CA LEU A 270 -2.02 20.20 -16.61
C LEU A 270 -1.80 19.04 -17.60
N ARG A 271 -2.14 17.81 -17.22
CA ARG A 271 -2.08 16.64 -18.10
C ARG A 271 -3.13 16.70 -19.21
N GLN A 272 -4.34 17.18 -18.93
CA GLN A 272 -5.36 17.46 -19.96
C GLN A 272 -4.87 18.51 -20.97
N LYS A 273 -4.23 19.60 -20.50
CA LYS A 273 -3.60 20.60 -21.38
C LYS A 273 -2.55 19.95 -22.29
N ARG A 274 -1.69 19.05 -21.77
CA ARG A 274 -0.71 18.30 -22.59
C ARG A 274 -1.37 17.38 -23.62
N VAL A 275 -2.41 16.63 -23.26
CA VAL A 275 -3.10 15.71 -24.18
C VAL A 275 -3.89 16.46 -25.25
N SER A 276 -4.52 17.58 -24.92
CA SER A 276 -5.20 18.44 -25.89
C SER A 276 -4.22 19.18 -26.81
N SER A 277 -3.07 19.66 -26.29
CA SER A 277 -1.98 20.19 -27.12
C SER A 277 -1.37 19.14 -28.04
N LEU A 278 -1.17 17.89 -27.58
CA LEU A 278 -0.68 16.80 -28.42
C LEU A 278 -1.68 16.39 -29.51
N ARG A 279 -2.98 16.41 -29.22
CA ARG A 279 -4.04 16.20 -30.22
C ARG A 279 -4.11 17.34 -31.23
N LEU A 280 -3.92 18.59 -30.80
CA LEU A 280 -3.82 19.77 -31.68
C LEU A 280 -2.58 19.72 -32.56
N VAL A 281 -1.42 19.30 -32.03
CA VAL A 281 -0.18 19.09 -32.79
C VAL A 281 -0.37 17.95 -33.80
N ALA A 282 -0.99 16.84 -33.41
CA ALA A 282 -1.29 15.73 -34.33
C ALA A 282 -2.30 16.14 -35.43
N PHE A 283 -3.29 16.97 -35.10
CA PHE A 283 -4.26 17.52 -36.06
C PHE A 283 -3.62 18.58 -36.99
N ALA A 284 -2.71 19.41 -36.48
CA ALA A 284 -1.99 20.38 -37.29
C ALA A 284 -0.97 19.72 -38.23
N LEU A 285 -0.31 18.65 -37.78
CA LEU A 285 0.56 17.81 -38.61
C LEU A 285 -0.23 17.08 -39.70
N SER A 286 -1.44 16.58 -39.41
CA SER A 286 -2.31 15.96 -40.42
C SER A 286 -2.90 16.97 -41.43
N MET A 287 -2.99 18.24 -41.05
CA MET A 287 -3.34 19.38 -41.92
C MET A 287 -2.12 19.98 -42.66
N GLY A 288 -0.93 19.38 -42.55
CA GLY A 288 0.25 19.76 -43.33
C GLY A 288 1.09 20.93 -42.80
N TRP A 289 0.94 21.31 -41.52
CA TRP A 289 1.74 22.37 -40.92
C TRP A 289 3.15 21.87 -40.56
N SER A 290 4.19 22.63 -40.91
CA SER A 290 5.58 22.26 -40.61
C SER A 290 5.88 22.34 -39.11
N LEU A 291 6.70 21.41 -38.60
CA LEU A 291 7.16 21.34 -37.21
C LEU A 291 7.74 22.68 -36.69
N VAL A 292 8.33 23.48 -37.59
CA VAL A 292 8.91 24.80 -37.27
C VAL A 292 7.83 25.83 -36.91
N VAL A 293 6.65 25.76 -37.55
CA VAL A 293 5.52 26.67 -37.28
C VAL A 293 4.86 26.31 -35.94
N LEU A 294 4.79 25.02 -35.63
CA LEU A 294 4.25 24.53 -34.36
C LEU A 294 5.20 24.83 -33.17
N ALA A 295 6.51 24.76 -33.38
CA ALA A 295 7.51 25.12 -32.38
C ALA A 295 7.46 26.62 -32.02
N ASN A 296 7.34 27.51 -33.01
CA ASN A 296 7.24 28.95 -32.78
C ASN A 296 5.93 29.37 -32.08
N ALA A 297 4.83 28.64 -32.30
CA ALA A 297 3.56 28.86 -31.61
C ALA A 297 3.57 28.33 -30.15
N ALA A 298 4.30 27.23 -29.89
CA ALA A 298 4.44 26.68 -28.53
C ALA A 298 5.31 27.57 -27.63
N ILE A 299 6.44 28.06 -28.15
CA ILE A 299 7.39 28.94 -27.44
C ILE A 299 6.74 30.27 -27.07
N THR A 300 5.88 30.83 -27.93
CA THR A 300 5.15 32.06 -27.62
C THR A 300 4.09 31.88 -26.53
N SER A 301 3.55 30.67 -26.32
CA SER A 301 2.61 30.40 -25.22
C SER A 301 3.31 30.15 -23.87
N GLU A 302 4.47 29.47 -23.87
CA GLU A 302 5.26 29.23 -22.65
C GLU A 302 5.86 30.53 -22.10
N VAL A 303 6.32 31.44 -22.95
CA VAL A 303 6.84 32.75 -22.54
C VAL A 303 5.74 33.66 -21.97
N TYR A 304 4.49 33.52 -22.43
CA TYR A 304 3.35 34.31 -21.94
C TYR A 304 2.81 33.82 -20.58
N GLU A 305 2.88 32.52 -20.28
CA GLU A 305 2.51 31.99 -18.96
C GLU A 305 3.62 32.23 -17.90
N HIS A 306 4.91 32.19 -18.29
CA HIS A 306 6.01 32.43 -17.34
C HIS A 306 6.09 33.89 -16.85
N HIS A 307 5.64 34.86 -17.67
CA HIS A 307 5.58 36.27 -17.27
C HIS A 307 4.42 36.62 -16.33
N LYS A 308 3.37 35.78 -16.26
CA LYS A 308 2.25 35.98 -15.32
C LYS A 308 2.52 35.40 -13.92
N MET A 309 3.63 34.68 -13.74
CA MET A 309 3.97 34.00 -12.49
C MET A 309 4.84 34.85 -11.55
N PHE A 310 5.32 36.03 -12.00
CA PHE A 310 6.18 36.93 -11.22
C PHE A 310 5.63 38.35 -11.02
N ASP A 311 4.48 38.70 -11.62
CA ASP A 311 3.81 39.99 -11.42
C ASP A 311 2.45 39.79 -10.73
N THR A 312 2.49 39.52 -9.42
CA THR A 312 1.46 39.97 -8.47
C THR A 312 2.13 40.12 -7.11
N ASP A 313 2.35 41.38 -6.73
CA ASP A 313 2.68 41.84 -5.38
C ASP A 313 1.69 41.32 -4.31
#